data_AF-A0AAW0X176-F1
#
_entry.id   AF-A0AAW0X176-F1
#
_cell.length_a   1.000
_cell.length_b   1.000
_cell.length_c   1.000
_cell.angle_alpha   90.00
_cell.angle_beta   90.00
_cell.angle_gamma   90.00
#
_symmetry.space_group_name_H-M   'P 1'
#
loop_
_entity.id
_entity.type
_entity.pdbx_description
1 polymer ?
#
loop_
_entity_poly.entity_id
_entity_poly.type
_entity_poly.pdbx_seq_one_letter_code
_entity_poly.pdbx_strand_id
1 'polypeptide(L)'
;MAFVLLPCDLPTWPAVQRHLNSLKGTTCPHHLTQVLYALHSLSNLSIDPEVSETVPEQAFAGVEQFLKTEADPEFFTKILPAMLDAALTLKDLKPPHGLTYSLQQQEEEMVLERRLVSSLLAHIFFCTLPRRSVVSHPTLSDPCLAPTLFSLHRESQRVKVRALLHYFKMVTHYPPSRASHFL
;
A
#
# COMPACT_ATOMS: atom_id res chain seq x y z
N MET A 1 11.45 -19.70 10.71
CA MET A 1 10.88 -18.35 10.60
C MET A 1 10.75 -18.00 9.14
N ALA A 2 9.55 -17.59 8.71
CA ALA A 2 9.30 -17.13 7.35
C ALA A 2 9.26 -15.60 7.36
N PHE A 3 10.03 -14.96 6.49
CA PHE A 3 10.14 -13.50 6.42
C PHE A 3 9.15 -12.91 5.42
N VAL A 4 8.58 -11.77 5.78
CA VAL A 4 7.77 -10.95 4.87
C VAL A 4 8.71 -10.24 3.91
N LEU A 5 8.52 -10.47 2.62
CA LEU A 5 9.23 -9.75 1.57
C LEU A 5 8.65 -8.34 1.45
N LEU A 6 9.49 -7.31 1.66
CA LEU A 6 9.08 -5.92 1.58
C LEU A 6 9.48 -5.30 0.22
N PRO A 7 8.76 -4.26 -0.26
CA PRO A 7 9.09 -3.59 -1.52
C PRO A 7 10.53 -3.09 -1.59
N CYS A 8 11.09 -2.62 -0.47
CA CYS A 8 12.46 -2.13 -0.37
C CYS A 8 13.54 -3.22 -0.50
N ASP A 9 13.15 -4.49 -0.42
CA ASP A 9 14.05 -5.64 -0.57
C ASP A 9 14.12 -6.13 -2.02
N LEU A 10 13.27 -5.58 -2.90
CA LEU A 10 13.18 -6.00 -4.29
C LEU A 10 14.08 -5.15 -5.23
N PRO A 11 14.57 -5.73 -6.34
CA PRO A 11 15.29 -4.99 -7.38
C PRO A 11 14.46 -3.85 -8.01
N THR A 12 13.14 -3.93 -7.93
CA THR A 12 12.21 -2.91 -8.44
C THR A 12 12.11 -1.69 -7.54
N TRP A 13 12.70 -1.69 -6.34
CA TRP A 13 12.62 -0.58 -5.38
C TRP A 13 12.98 0.80 -5.97
N PRO A 14 14.07 0.98 -6.75
CA PRO A 14 14.38 2.28 -7.35
C PRO A 14 13.31 2.75 -8.34
N ALA A 15 12.63 1.83 -9.03
CA ALA A 15 11.51 2.18 -9.92
C ALA A 15 10.27 2.59 -9.11
N VAL A 16 9.95 1.86 -8.04
CA VAL A 16 8.89 2.24 -7.09
C VAL A 16 9.13 3.64 -6.54
N GLN A 17 10.35 3.94 -6.07
CA GLN A 17 10.70 5.26 -5.55
C GLN A 17 10.53 6.37 -6.60
N ARG A 18 10.91 6.12 -7.87
CA ARG A 18 10.72 7.11 -8.95
C ARG A 18 9.25 7.44 -9.17
N HIS A 19 8.39 6.42 -9.24
CA HIS A 19 6.95 6.60 -9.39
C HIS A 19 6.31 7.30 -8.18
N LEU A 20 6.70 6.94 -6.95
CA LEU A 20 6.20 7.65 -5.76
C LEU A 20 6.67 9.10 -5.72
N ASN A 21 7.92 9.38 -6.09
CA ASN A 21 8.43 10.75 -6.14
C ASN A 21 7.76 11.60 -7.23
N SER A 22 7.30 11.00 -8.34
CA SER A 22 6.58 11.76 -9.38
C SER A 22 5.22 12.27 -8.92
N LEU A 23 4.67 11.71 -7.84
CA LEU A 23 3.44 12.20 -7.20
C LEU A 23 3.66 13.36 -6.24
N LYS A 24 4.90 13.71 -5.90
CA LYS A 24 5.17 14.85 -5.01
C LYS A 24 4.65 16.15 -5.63
N GLY A 25 3.79 16.85 -4.91
CA GLY A 25 3.17 18.09 -5.36
C GLY A 25 2.08 17.93 -6.42
N THR A 26 1.68 16.69 -6.77
CA THR A 26 0.56 16.49 -7.71
C THR A 26 -0.76 16.92 -7.05
N THR A 27 -1.60 17.57 -7.84
CA THR A 27 -3.02 17.83 -7.50
C THR A 27 -3.96 17.20 -8.51
N CYS A 28 -3.42 16.37 -9.41
CA CYS A 28 -4.15 15.78 -10.52
C CYS A 28 -4.52 14.32 -10.19
N PRO A 29 -5.82 14.00 -9.99
CA PRO A 29 -6.28 12.63 -9.78
C PRO A 29 -5.88 11.67 -10.89
N HIS A 30 -5.90 12.12 -12.13
CA HIS A 30 -5.53 11.30 -13.29
C HIS A 30 -4.06 10.87 -13.25
N HIS A 31 -3.15 11.76 -12.83
CA HIS A 31 -1.74 11.39 -12.67
C HIS A 31 -1.57 10.34 -11.57
N LEU A 32 -2.33 10.43 -10.47
CA LEU A 32 -2.30 9.42 -9.42
C LEU A 32 -2.77 8.04 -9.93
N THR A 33 -3.83 7.97 -10.74
CA THR A 33 -4.31 6.68 -11.28
C THR A 33 -3.33 6.07 -12.27
N GLN A 34 -2.67 6.89 -13.10
CA GLN A 34 -1.59 6.43 -13.97
C GLN A 34 -0.42 5.83 -13.18
N VAL A 35 -0.02 6.47 -12.08
CA VAL A 35 1.06 5.96 -11.22
C VAL A 35 0.64 4.70 -10.47
N LEU A 36 -0.60 4.63 -9.97
CA LEU A 36 -1.14 3.42 -9.34
C LEU A 36 -1.14 2.23 -10.30
N TYR A 37 -1.51 2.46 -11.57
CA TYR A 37 -1.41 1.45 -12.61
C TYR A 37 0.03 0.99 -12.82
N ALA A 38 0.97 1.93 -13.03
CA ALA A 38 2.38 1.60 -13.24
C ALA A 38 3.00 0.83 -12.05
N LEU A 39 2.69 1.24 -10.81
CA LEU A 39 3.15 0.58 -9.59
C LEU A 39 2.54 -0.82 -9.43
N HIS A 40 1.25 -0.96 -9.72
CA HIS A 40 0.58 -2.26 -9.72
C HIS A 40 1.19 -3.18 -10.76
N SER A 41 1.37 -2.75 -12.00
CA SER A 41 2.01 -3.56 -13.06
C SER A 41 3.44 -3.97 -12.71
N LEU A 42 4.21 -3.08 -12.07
CA LEU A 42 5.58 -3.37 -11.63
C LEU A 42 5.64 -4.42 -10.50
N SER A 43 4.63 -4.42 -9.62
CA SER A 43 4.61 -5.24 -8.40
C SER A 43 3.79 -6.53 -8.57
N ASN A 44 2.90 -6.57 -9.56
CA ASN A 44 2.07 -7.70 -9.95
C ASN A 44 2.79 -8.63 -10.95
N LEU A 45 4.08 -8.89 -10.70
CA LEU A 45 4.77 -9.94 -11.42
C LEU A 45 4.38 -11.27 -10.76
N SER A 46 3.36 -11.94 -11.31
CA SER A 46 3.11 -13.33 -10.94
C SER A 46 4.34 -14.15 -11.28
N ILE A 47 4.82 -14.94 -10.32
CA ILE A 47 5.88 -15.94 -10.58
C ILE A 47 5.40 -16.96 -11.62
N ASP A 48 4.08 -17.12 -11.74
CA ASP A 48 3.43 -18.00 -12.69
C ASP A 48 3.00 -17.23 -13.96
N PRO A 49 3.59 -17.50 -15.13
CA PRO A 49 3.27 -16.83 -16.39
C PRO A 49 1.86 -17.15 -16.91
N GLU A 50 1.22 -18.23 -16.45
CA GLU A 50 -0.15 -18.60 -16.88
C GLU A 50 -1.24 -17.84 -16.10
N VAL A 51 -0.89 -17.21 -14.97
CA VAL A 51 -1.81 -16.46 -14.08
C VAL A 51 -1.60 -14.94 -14.20
N SER A 52 -0.93 -14.48 -15.26
CA SER A 52 -0.72 -13.04 -15.48
C SER A 52 -2.04 -12.36 -15.82
N GLU A 53 -2.75 -11.90 -14.78
CA GLU A 53 -3.95 -11.09 -14.91
C GLU A 53 -3.56 -9.76 -15.59
N THR A 54 -3.88 -9.64 -16.87
CA THR A 54 -3.76 -8.38 -17.59
C THR A 54 -4.82 -7.42 -17.06
N VAL A 55 -4.41 -6.54 -16.15
CA VAL A 55 -5.26 -5.48 -15.63
C VAL A 55 -5.40 -4.40 -16.71
N PRO A 56 -6.62 -3.99 -17.09
CA PRO A 56 -6.80 -2.94 -18.07
C PRO A 56 -6.26 -1.60 -17.56
N GLU A 57 -5.72 -0.76 -18.44
CA GLU A 57 -5.17 0.56 -18.09
C GLU A 57 -6.18 1.44 -17.31
N GLN A 58 -7.47 1.24 -17.58
CA GLN A 58 -8.57 1.98 -16.98
C GLN A 58 -8.97 1.45 -15.59
N ALA A 59 -8.32 0.41 -15.05
CA ALA A 59 -8.79 -0.28 -13.84
C ALA A 59 -8.87 0.63 -12.62
N PHE A 60 -8.02 1.66 -12.55
CA PHE A 60 -8.03 2.65 -11.47
C PHE A 60 -8.89 3.89 -11.76
N ALA A 61 -9.64 3.95 -12.87
CA ALA A 61 -10.47 5.11 -13.21
C ALA A 61 -11.51 5.46 -12.13
N GLY A 62 -12.02 4.45 -11.41
CA GLY A 62 -12.92 4.65 -10.26
C GLY A 62 -12.29 5.46 -9.12
N VAL A 63 -10.96 5.39 -8.95
CA VAL A 63 -10.23 6.18 -7.95
C VAL A 63 -10.25 7.67 -8.33
N GLU A 64 -10.08 7.99 -9.61
CA GLU A 64 -10.16 9.37 -10.08
C GLU A 64 -11.53 9.99 -9.78
N GLN A 65 -12.62 9.27 -10.04
CA GLN A 65 -13.96 9.74 -9.70
C GLN A 65 -14.13 9.90 -8.19
N PHE A 66 -13.72 8.90 -7.40
CA PHE A 66 -13.78 8.94 -5.94
C PHE A 66 -13.05 10.16 -5.36
N LEU A 67 -11.86 10.48 -5.88
CA LEU A 67 -11.07 11.63 -5.43
C LEU A 67 -11.74 12.97 -5.73
N LYS A 68 -12.52 13.06 -6.82
CA LYS A 68 -13.25 14.27 -7.19
C LYS A 68 -14.52 14.48 -6.36
N THR A 69 -15.18 13.40 -5.93
CA THR A 69 -16.52 13.50 -5.31
C THR A 69 -16.55 13.23 -3.81
N GLU A 70 -15.66 12.39 -3.30
CA GLU A 70 -15.74 11.86 -1.93
C GLU A 70 -14.49 12.05 -1.10
N ALA A 71 -13.33 12.32 -1.71
CA ALA A 71 -12.10 12.51 -0.96
C ALA A 71 -12.09 13.83 -0.19
N ASP A 72 -11.29 13.83 0.88
CA ASP A 72 -11.05 15.02 1.68
C ASP A 72 -10.41 16.13 0.84
N PRO A 73 -10.82 17.41 0.98
CA PRO A 73 -10.20 18.51 0.27
C PRO A 73 -8.69 18.65 0.55
N GLU A 74 -8.21 18.13 1.68
CA GLU A 74 -6.79 18.11 2.04
C GLU A 74 -6.04 16.90 1.47
N PHE A 75 -6.67 16.10 0.59
CA PHE A 75 -6.07 14.88 0.07
C PHE A 75 -4.73 15.14 -0.61
N PHE A 76 -4.69 16.00 -1.64
CA PHE A 76 -3.44 16.27 -2.38
C PHE A 76 -2.45 17.14 -1.61
N THR A 77 -2.92 17.96 -0.67
CA THR A 77 -2.08 18.93 0.04
C THR A 77 -1.47 18.39 1.33
N LYS A 78 -2.11 17.40 1.98
CA LYS A 78 -1.64 16.84 3.25
C LYS A 78 -1.62 15.31 3.27
N ILE A 79 -2.71 14.65 2.88
CA ILE A 79 -2.87 13.20 3.06
C ILE A 79 -1.92 12.43 2.14
N LEU A 80 -1.95 12.72 0.84
CA LEU A 80 -1.09 12.09 -0.15
C LEU A 80 0.40 12.34 0.15
N PRO A 81 0.87 13.57 0.43
CA PRO A 81 2.24 13.80 0.88
C PRO A 81 2.64 12.93 2.08
N ALA A 82 1.80 12.82 3.11
CA ALA A 82 2.11 11.97 4.27
C ALA A 82 2.17 10.47 3.92
N MET A 83 1.32 10.00 3.01
CA MET A 83 1.38 8.63 2.49
C MET A 83 2.68 8.39 1.70
N LEU A 84 3.11 9.35 0.87
CA LEU A 84 4.35 9.28 0.11
C LEU A 84 5.56 9.23 1.03
N ASP A 85 5.61 10.10 2.05
CA ASP A 85 6.70 10.13 3.03
C ASP A 85 6.75 8.82 3.83
N ALA A 86 5.60 8.29 4.25
CA ALA A 86 5.51 7.00 4.92
C ALA A 86 6.01 5.85 4.03
N ALA A 87 5.63 5.81 2.75
CA ALA A 87 6.10 4.79 1.82
C ALA A 87 7.62 4.90 1.54
N LEU A 88 8.12 6.12 1.30
CA LEU A 88 9.53 6.32 0.96
C LEU A 88 10.50 6.03 2.11
N THR A 89 10.03 6.11 3.36
CA THR A 89 10.82 5.83 4.57
C THR A 89 10.84 4.36 4.99
N LEU A 90 10.18 3.46 4.24
CA LEU A 90 10.08 2.04 4.58
C LEU A 90 11.44 1.40 4.88
N LYS A 91 12.45 1.70 4.05
CA LYS A 91 13.80 1.11 4.17
C LYS A 91 14.46 1.45 5.51
N ASP A 92 14.22 2.65 6.02
CA ASP A 92 14.80 3.14 7.28
C ASP A 92 14.03 2.61 8.50
N LEU A 93 12.75 2.26 8.32
CA LEU A 93 11.87 1.75 9.36
C LEU A 93 11.86 0.21 9.45
N LYS A 94 12.46 -0.47 8.48
CA LYS A 94 12.53 -1.93 8.45
C LYS A 94 13.32 -2.45 9.67
N PRO A 95 12.78 -3.40 10.44
CA PRO A 95 13.50 -3.99 11.57
C PRO A 95 14.81 -4.65 11.11
N PRO A 96 15.91 -4.59 11.90
CA PRO A 96 17.20 -5.18 11.53
C PRO A 96 17.11 -6.68 11.23
N HIS A 97 16.23 -7.39 11.94
CA HIS A 97 16.00 -8.83 11.77
C HIS A 97 14.93 -9.16 10.73
N GLY A 98 14.40 -8.16 10.02
CA GLY A 98 13.26 -8.32 9.11
C GLY A 98 11.92 -8.43 9.84
N LEU A 99 10.86 -8.54 9.05
CA LEU A 99 9.50 -8.75 9.53
C LEU A 99 9.16 -10.22 9.35
N THR A 100 8.66 -10.91 10.38
CA THR A 100 8.27 -12.31 10.30
C THR A 100 6.76 -12.47 10.15
N TYR A 101 6.36 -13.59 9.56
CA TYR A 101 4.96 -14.00 9.57
C TYR A 101 4.58 -14.54 10.95
N SER A 102 3.43 -14.11 11.47
CA SER A 102 2.76 -14.81 12.57
C SER A 102 2.13 -16.08 12.01
N LEU A 103 2.62 -17.25 12.44
CA LEU A 103 2.22 -18.55 11.93
C LEU A 103 1.44 -19.34 12.98
N GLN A 104 0.51 -20.17 12.53
CA GLN A 104 -0.29 -21.01 13.41
C GLN A 104 0.61 -21.90 14.28
N GLN A 105 0.27 -22.04 15.56
CA GLN A 105 1.02 -22.83 16.54
C GLN A 105 2.44 -22.31 16.85
N GLN A 106 2.76 -21.08 16.47
CA GLN A 106 3.97 -20.38 16.93
C GLN A 106 3.56 -19.27 17.89
N GLU A 107 4.04 -19.34 19.13
CA GLU A 107 3.88 -18.28 20.11
C GLU A 107 4.96 -17.22 19.85
N GLU A 108 4.61 -16.21 19.07
CA GLU A 108 5.48 -15.09 18.73
C GLU A 108 4.74 -13.77 19.06
N GLU A 109 5.33 -12.94 19.90
CA GLU A 109 4.88 -11.56 20.11
C GLU A 109 5.69 -10.62 19.22
N MET A 110 5.00 -9.70 18.54
CA MET A 110 5.67 -8.68 17.73
C MET A 110 5.13 -7.27 18.04
N VAL A 111 6.04 -6.41 18.48
CA VAL A 111 5.77 -4.98 18.69
C VAL A 111 6.23 -4.21 17.46
N LEU A 112 5.32 -3.51 16.80
CA LEU A 112 5.62 -2.70 15.63
C LEU A 112 5.48 -1.21 15.94
N GLU A 113 6.45 -0.41 15.51
CA GLU A 113 6.30 1.03 15.58
C GLU A 113 5.17 1.50 14.67
N ARG A 114 4.38 2.49 15.13
CA ARG A 114 3.28 3.04 14.32
C ARG A 114 3.76 3.61 12.99
N ARG A 115 4.99 4.13 12.93
CA ARG A 115 5.60 4.62 11.69
C ARG A 115 5.76 3.51 10.65
N LEU A 116 6.23 2.33 11.08
CA LEU A 116 6.31 1.16 10.22
C LEU A 116 4.92 0.71 9.78
N VAL A 117 3.92 0.72 10.67
CA VAL A 117 2.53 0.42 10.30
C VAL A 117 1.99 1.41 9.26
N SER A 118 2.23 2.72 9.43
CA SER A 118 1.85 3.74 8.45
C SER A 118 2.55 3.50 7.10
N SER A 119 3.83 3.14 7.11
CA SER A 119 4.58 2.80 5.90
C SER A 119 3.97 1.61 5.16
N LEU A 120 3.66 0.52 5.88
CA LEU A 120 3.01 -0.66 5.31
C LEU A 120 1.62 -0.35 4.74
N LEU A 121 0.81 0.45 5.46
CA LEU A 121 -0.51 0.89 4.98
C LEU A 121 -0.41 1.76 3.72
N ALA A 122 0.63 2.59 3.59
CA ALA A 122 0.87 3.36 2.37
C ALA A 122 1.21 2.43 1.19
N HIS A 123 2.06 1.42 1.42
CA HIS A 123 2.39 0.42 0.40
C HIS A 123 1.20 -0.47 0.01
N ILE A 124 0.25 -0.71 0.92
CA ILE A 124 -1.04 -1.35 0.62
C ILE A 124 -1.85 -0.49 -0.35
N PHE A 125 -1.98 0.82 -0.09
CA PHE A 125 -2.69 1.75 -0.98
C PHE A 125 -2.03 1.85 -2.35
N PHE A 126 -0.71 1.99 -2.40
CA PHE A 126 0.05 2.12 -3.65
C PHE A 126 0.23 0.78 -4.39
N CYS A 127 -0.33 -0.32 -3.87
CA CYS A 127 -0.28 -1.64 -4.47
C CYS A 127 1.14 -2.14 -4.75
N THR A 128 2.11 -1.75 -3.92
CA THR A 128 3.53 -2.09 -4.13
C THR A 128 3.99 -3.30 -3.34
N LEU A 129 3.18 -3.79 -2.40
CA LEU A 129 3.51 -5.01 -1.67
C LEU A 129 3.54 -6.20 -2.65
N PRO A 130 4.55 -7.08 -2.57
CA PRO A 130 4.64 -8.25 -3.44
C PRO A 130 3.38 -9.12 -3.28
N ARG A 131 2.78 -9.52 -4.42
CA ARG A 131 1.60 -10.38 -4.38
C ARG A 131 1.94 -11.73 -3.77
N ARG A 132 1.01 -12.22 -2.96
CA ARG A 132 1.01 -13.61 -2.48
C ARG A 132 0.11 -14.41 -3.38
N SER A 133 0.61 -15.53 -3.91
CA SER A 133 -0.18 -16.44 -4.72
C SER A 133 -0.47 -17.72 -3.92
N VAL A 134 -1.45 -18.49 -4.36
CA VAL A 134 -1.75 -19.81 -3.80
C VAL A 134 -0.52 -20.73 -3.85
N VAL A 135 0.38 -20.50 -4.81
CA VAL A 135 1.64 -21.23 -4.96
C VAL A 135 2.70 -20.74 -3.96
N SER A 136 2.83 -19.43 -3.73
CA SER A 136 3.87 -18.90 -2.85
C SER A 136 3.48 -18.95 -1.37
N HIS A 137 2.21 -18.69 -1.03
CA HIS A 137 1.70 -18.62 0.34
C HIS A 137 0.21 -19.00 0.41
N PRO A 138 -0.15 -20.29 0.27
CA PRO A 138 -1.54 -20.76 0.12
C PRO A 138 -2.47 -20.38 1.28
N THR A 139 -1.92 -20.20 2.48
CA THR A 139 -2.68 -19.92 3.70
C THR A 139 -2.66 -18.44 4.12
N LEU A 140 -1.94 -17.58 3.39
CA LEU A 140 -1.82 -16.17 3.72
C LEU A 140 -2.67 -15.30 2.78
N SER A 141 -3.33 -14.30 3.35
CA SER A 141 -4.07 -13.31 2.56
C SER A 141 -3.14 -12.41 1.74
N ASP A 142 -3.58 -12.03 0.54
CA ASP A 142 -2.91 -11.00 -0.26
C ASP A 142 -3.18 -9.61 0.35
N PRO A 143 -2.14 -8.86 0.75
CA PRO A 143 -2.32 -7.52 1.30
C PRO A 143 -2.61 -6.45 0.24
N CYS A 144 -2.62 -6.78 -1.07
CA CYS A 144 -2.83 -5.82 -2.15
C CYS A 144 -4.23 -5.18 -2.13
N LEU A 145 -4.32 -3.83 -2.14
CA LEU A 145 -5.59 -3.11 -2.17
C LEU A 145 -6.18 -2.97 -3.58
N ALA A 146 -5.46 -3.38 -4.64
CA ALA A 146 -5.89 -3.17 -6.02
C ALA A 146 -7.33 -3.66 -6.32
N PRO A 147 -7.78 -4.86 -5.87
CA PRO A 147 -9.16 -5.29 -6.11
C PRO A 147 -10.22 -4.37 -5.48
N THR A 148 -9.91 -3.78 -4.32
CA THR A 148 -10.76 -2.78 -3.66
C THR A 148 -10.80 -1.49 -4.48
N LEU A 149 -9.67 -1.03 -5.01
CA LEU A 149 -9.57 0.18 -5.84
C LEU A 149 -10.26 0.02 -7.20
N PHE A 150 -10.25 -1.19 -7.78
CA PHE A 150 -10.99 -1.50 -9.02
C PHE A 150 -12.51 -1.48 -8.82
N SER A 151 -12.95 -1.74 -7.59
CA SER A 151 -14.36 -1.96 -7.25
C SER A 151 -15.02 -0.77 -6.53
N LEU A 152 -14.52 0.46 -6.72
CA LEU A 152 -15.05 1.66 -6.05
C LEU A 152 -16.47 2.07 -6.49
N HIS A 153 -17.04 1.42 -7.51
CA HIS A 153 -18.48 1.50 -7.77
C HIS A 153 -19.31 0.97 -6.58
N ARG A 154 -18.75 0.06 -5.76
CA ARG A 154 -19.40 -0.47 -4.55
C ARG A 154 -19.11 0.39 -3.33
N GLU A 155 -20.17 0.79 -2.62
CA GLU A 155 -20.06 1.61 -1.42
C GLU A 155 -19.19 0.97 -0.34
N SER A 156 -19.31 -0.34 -0.15
CA SER A 156 -18.50 -1.08 0.83
C SER A 156 -17.00 -0.95 0.59
N GLN A 157 -16.56 -0.81 -0.66
CA GLN A 157 -15.16 -0.59 -1.00
C GLN A 157 -14.76 0.87 -0.80
N ARG A 158 -15.64 1.82 -1.13
CA ARG A 158 -15.42 3.25 -0.85
C ARG A 158 -15.26 3.53 0.63
N VAL A 159 -16.04 2.89 1.50
CA VAL A 159 -15.90 3.00 2.97
C VAL A 159 -14.51 2.55 3.43
N LYS A 160 -13.97 1.44 2.89
CA LYS A 160 -12.62 0.97 3.23
C LYS A 160 -11.55 1.98 2.85
N VAL A 161 -11.64 2.55 1.64
CA VAL A 161 -10.70 3.58 1.20
C VAL A 161 -10.83 4.84 2.05
N ARG A 162 -12.05 5.29 2.36
CA ARG A 162 -12.27 6.44 3.27
C ARG A 162 -11.66 6.20 4.64
N ALA A 163 -11.81 5.02 5.22
CA ALA A 163 -11.22 4.67 6.51
C ALA A 163 -9.69 4.75 6.46
N LEU A 164 -9.07 4.24 5.40
CA LEU A 164 -7.63 4.31 5.18
C LEU A 164 -7.13 5.75 5.02
N LEU A 165 -7.81 6.56 4.20
CA LEU A 165 -7.45 7.98 4.02
C LEU A 165 -7.66 8.78 5.31
N HIS A 166 -8.70 8.47 6.07
CA HIS A 166 -8.94 9.08 7.37
C HIS A 166 -7.83 8.76 8.36
N TYR A 167 -7.30 7.53 8.37
CA TYR A 167 -6.12 7.20 9.17
C TYR A 167 -4.94 8.12 8.84
N PHE A 168 -4.61 8.30 7.56
CA PHE A 168 -3.51 9.20 7.17
C PHE A 168 -3.79 10.67 7.48
N LYS A 169 -5.06 11.11 7.40
CA LYS A 169 -5.46 12.42 7.91
C LYS A 169 -5.21 12.55 9.42
N MET A 170 -5.49 11.51 10.20
CA MET A 170 -5.20 11.55 11.64
C MET A 170 -3.70 11.58 11.92
N VAL A 171 -2.89 10.84 11.15
CA VAL A 171 -1.42 10.84 11.25
C VAL A 171 -0.83 12.22 10.93
N THR A 172 -1.41 12.97 9.98
CA THR A 172 -0.94 14.33 9.66
C THR A 172 -1.24 15.34 10.76
N HIS A 173 -2.39 15.22 11.44
CA HIS A 173 -2.77 16.09 12.55
C HIS A 173 -2.09 15.71 13.88
N TYR A 174 -1.88 14.41 14.10
CA TYR A 174 -1.35 13.85 15.33
C TYR A 174 -0.21 12.88 15.00
N PRO A 175 1.03 13.38 14.84
CA PRO A 175 2.15 12.52 14.46
C PRO A 175 2.33 11.38 15.46
N PRO A 176 2.57 10.14 14.99
CA PRO A 176 2.57 8.96 15.84
C PRO A 176 3.70 9.02 16.87
N SER A 177 3.32 9.01 18.15
CA SER A 177 4.23 9.12 19.29
C SER A 177 4.47 7.82 20.07
N ARG A 178 3.81 6.69 19.72
CA ARG A 178 3.96 5.39 20.41
C ARG A 178 3.81 4.17 19.48
N ALA A 179 4.29 3.00 19.90
CA ALA A 179 4.19 1.73 19.18
C ALA A 179 2.76 1.12 19.17
N SER A 180 2.57 0.08 18.36
CA SER A 180 1.38 -0.77 18.25
C SER A 180 1.77 -2.22 18.58
N HIS A 181 0.92 -2.90 19.35
CA HIS A 181 1.12 -4.30 19.74
C HIS A 181 0.28 -5.20 18.83
N PHE A 182 0.88 -6.26 18.28
CA PHE A 182 0.17 -7.35 17.62
C PHE A 182 0.33 -8.59 18.50
N LEU A 183 -0.79 -9.14 18.96
CA LEU A 183 -0.91 -10.37 19.75
C LEU A 183 -1.26 -11.55 18.86
#